data_AF-A0A7C6ZJH2-F1
#
_entry.id   AF-A0A7C6ZJH2-F1
#
_cell.length_a   1.000
_cell.length_b   1.000
_cell.length_c   1.000
_cell.angle_alpha   90.00
_cell.angle_beta   90.00
_cell.angle_gamma   90.00
#
_symmetry.space_group_name_H-M   'P 1'
#
loop_
_entity.id
_entity.type
_entity.pdbx_description
1 polymer ?
#
loop_
_entity_poly.entity_id
_entity_poly.type
_entity_poly.pdbx_seq_one_letter_code
_entity_poly.pdbx_strand_id
1 'polypeptide(L)'
;MKKGPVYADVVIGENGETVKGNGETAKGPEREPSFDDVKEVEGASIEERWKAFRSEVSKCIRCYACRQACPGCYCKECFVDRSAPRWIGGSDDETDTMVFHLMRAMHLAGRCVDCGACVRACPMGVDLGLLNRKLQKDGWVLFHHIAGFEREGKPLFGTFLPDDPNDFIL
;
A
#
# COMPACT_ATOMS: atom_id res chain seq x y z
N MET A 1 15.23 4.15 11.99
CA MET A 1 15.44 3.74 10.59
C MET A 1 15.48 4.98 9.72
N LYS A 2 16.53 5.15 8.91
CA LYS A 2 16.48 6.09 7.78
C LYS A 2 15.42 5.55 6.82
N LYS A 3 14.32 6.28 6.63
CA LYS A 3 13.29 5.90 5.67
C LYS A 3 13.94 6.02 4.28
N GLY A 4 13.99 4.91 3.54
CA GLY A 4 14.46 4.91 2.16
C GLY A 4 13.67 5.91 1.31
N PRO A 5 14.17 6.27 0.12
CA PRO A 5 13.43 7.15 -0.78
C PRO A 5 12.06 6.52 -1.07
N VAL A 6 10.98 7.30 -0.90
CA VAL A 6 9.65 6.86 -1.30
C VAL A 6 9.57 6.89 -2.82
N TYR A 7 8.66 6.15 -3.43
CA TYR A 7 8.50 6.12 -4.90
C TYR A 7 8.41 7.53 -5.53
N ALA A 8 7.77 8.47 -4.84
CA ALA A 8 7.72 9.86 -5.25
C ALA A 8 9.10 10.53 -5.38
N ASP A 9 10.08 10.12 -4.58
CA ASP A 9 11.46 10.63 -4.59
C ASP A 9 12.29 10.05 -5.76
N VAL A 10 11.81 8.97 -6.40
CA VAL A 10 12.54 8.22 -7.44
C VAL A 10 11.93 8.42 -8.83
N VAL A 11 10.64 8.74 -8.96
CA VAL A 11 9.93 8.63 -10.25
C VAL A 11 9.12 9.87 -10.67
N ILE A 12 8.80 10.81 -9.79
CA ILE A 12 8.00 11.99 -10.19
C ILE A 12 8.87 12.97 -10.98
N GLY A 13 8.89 12.84 -12.31
CA GLY A 13 9.49 13.83 -13.21
C GLY A 13 10.20 13.28 -14.44
N GLU A 14 10.45 11.96 -14.53
CA GLU A 14 11.23 11.36 -15.61
C GLU A 14 10.36 10.52 -16.55
N ASN A 15 10.61 10.62 -17.86
CA ASN A 15 9.91 9.82 -18.87
C ASN A 15 10.38 8.37 -18.75
N GLY A 16 9.53 7.48 -18.22
CA GLY A 16 9.94 6.10 -18.03
C GLY A 16 9.73 5.18 -19.25
N GLU A 17 10.33 3.99 -19.18
CA GLU A 17 10.31 2.95 -20.22
C GLU A 17 8.93 2.32 -20.42
N THR A 18 8.70 1.70 -21.57
CA THR A 18 7.43 1.01 -21.83
C THR A 18 7.40 -0.34 -21.10
N VAL A 19 6.60 -0.45 -20.05
CA VAL A 19 6.32 -1.70 -19.33
C VAL A 19 5.07 -2.33 -19.92
N LYS A 20 5.08 -3.64 -20.18
CA LYS A 20 3.83 -4.35 -20.51
C LYS A 20 3.01 -4.47 -19.23
N GLY A 21 1.91 -3.73 -19.14
CA GLY A 21 0.98 -3.80 -18.01
C GLY A 21 -0.44 -3.93 -18.55
N ASN A 22 -1.26 -4.80 -17.98
CA ASN A 22 -2.68 -4.89 -18.35
C ASN A 22 -2.95 -5.18 -19.85
N GLY A 23 -2.10 -5.98 -20.52
CA GLY A 23 -2.27 -6.33 -21.94
C GLY A 23 -2.05 -5.17 -22.91
N GLU A 24 -1.69 -4.00 -22.40
CA GLU A 24 -1.37 -2.78 -23.13
C GLU A 24 0.08 -2.37 -22.80
N THR A 25 0.70 -1.61 -23.70
CA THR A 25 2.02 -1.05 -23.42
C THR A 25 1.82 0.17 -22.54
N ALA A 26 2.11 0.01 -21.26
CA ALA A 26 2.09 1.10 -20.31
C ALA A 26 3.45 1.81 -20.33
N LYS A 27 3.51 3.12 -20.16
CA LYS A 27 4.77 3.69 -19.67
C LYS A 27 4.89 3.24 -18.21
N GLY A 28 6.05 2.78 -17.77
CA GLY A 28 6.42 2.53 -16.37
C GLY A 28 7.74 3.25 -16.09
N PRO A 29 8.27 3.23 -14.86
CA PRO A 29 9.50 3.94 -14.52
C PRO A 29 10.70 3.42 -15.33
N GLU A 30 11.66 4.29 -15.66
CA GLU A 30 12.93 3.91 -16.33
C GLU A 30 13.78 2.96 -15.46
N ARG A 31 13.47 2.88 -14.16
CA ARG A 31 14.09 1.96 -13.21
C ARG A 31 13.03 1.19 -12.44
N GLU A 32 13.23 -0.12 -12.29
CA GLU A 32 12.39 -0.94 -11.42
C GLU A 32 12.30 -0.35 -10.01
N PRO A 33 11.09 -0.30 -9.40
CA PRO A 33 10.95 0.13 -8.02
C PRO A 33 11.81 -0.76 -7.09
N SER A 34 12.67 -0.16 -6.27
CA SER A 34 13.34 -0.92 -5.21
C SER A 34 12.32 -1.28 -4.13
N PHE A 35 12.29 -2.57 -3.78
CA PHE A 35 11.49 -3.15 -2.70
C PHE A 35 12.39 -3.82 -1.65
N ASP A 36 13.60 -3.31 -1.45
CA ASP A 36 14.61 -3.95 -0.60
C ASP A 36 14.17 -3.98 0.88
N ASP A 37 13.47 -2.95 1.33
CA ASP A 37 12.82 -2.89 2.64
C ASP A 37 11.74 -3.96 2.83
N VAL A 38 10.93 -4.20 1.80
CA VAL A 38 9.92 -5.28 1.80
C VAL A 38 10.61 -6.65 1.80
N LYS A 39 11.64 -6.84 0.97
CA LYS A 39 12.40 -8.10 0.89
C LYS A 39 13.07 -8.46 2.21
N GLU A 40 13.60 -7.48 2.93
CA GLU A 40 14.17 -7.68 4.26
C GLU A 40 13.15 -8.30 5.22
N VAL A 41 11.92 -7.76 5.24
CA VAL A 41 10.85 -8.25 6.11
C VAL A 41 10.30 -9.60 5.64
N GLU A 42 10.18 -9.82 4.33
CA GLU A 42 9.74 -11.11 3.78
C GLU A 42 10.72 -12.25 4.03
N GLY A 43 12.01 -11.95 4.16
CA GLY A 43 13.05 -12.94 4.49
C GLY A 43 12.95 -13.47 5.93
N ALA A 44 12.19 -12.80 6.80
CA ALA A 44 12.00 -13.24 8.19
C ALA A 44 10.92 -14.33 8.32
N SER A 45 10.97 -15.09 9.42
CA SER A 45 9.95 -16.10 9.75
C SER A 45 8.54 -15.48 9.89
N ILE A 46 7.50 -16.31 9.86
CA ILE A 46 6.11 -15.83 10.02
C ILE A 46 5.95 -15.14 11.38
N GLU A 47 6.54 -15.73 12.42
CA GLU A 47 6.50 -15.26 13.80
C GLU A 47 7.20 -13.90 13.94
N GLU A 48 8.37 -13.73 13.31
CA GLU A 48 9.11 -12.48 13.31
C GLU A 48 8.36 -11.39 12.55
N ARG A 49 7.79 -11.70 11.38
CA ARG A 49 6.94 -10.77 10.61
C ARG A 49 5.73 -10.32 11.42
N TRP A 50 5.05 -11.26 12.07
CA TRP A 50 3.88 -10.96 12.90
C TRP A 50 4.25 -10.13 14.13
N LYS A 51 5.41 -10.40 14.75
CA LYS A 51 5.93 -9.60 15.86
C LYS A 51 6.30 -8.18 15.42
N ALA A 52 6.97 -8.04 14.28
CA ALA A 52 7.34 -6.75 13.73
C ALA A 52 6.10 -5.91 13.39
N PHE A 53 5.11 -6.50 12.73
CA PHE A 53 3.84 -5.83 12.43
C PHE A 53 3.13 -5.35 13.72
N ARG A 54 2.93 -6.24 14.69
CA ARG A 54 2.28 -5.90 15.97
C ARG A 54 3.02 -4.79 16.71
N SER A 55 4.34 -4.88 16.79
CA SER A 55 5.17 -3.87 17.45
C SER A 55 5.14 -2.52 16.75
N GLU A 56 4.96 -2.49 15.43
CA GLU A 56 4.93 -1.26 14.65
C GLU A 56 3.59 -0.54 14.84
N VAL A 57 2.48 -1.28 14.75
CA VAL A 57 1.13 -0.69 14.88
C VAL A 57 0.74 -0.38 16.32
N SER A 58 1.36 -1.01 17.33
CA SER A 58 1.09 -0.71 18.74
C SER A 58 1.42 0.72 19.15
N LYS A 59 2.21 1.45 18.36
CA LYS A 59 2.47 2.89 18.53
C LYS A 59 1.27 3.77 18.15
N CYS A 60 0.28 3.22 17.43
CA CYS A 60 -0.81 3.99 16.85
C CYS A 60 -1.87 4.36 17.89
N ILE A 61 -2.08 5.66 18.10
CA ILE A 61 -3.14 6.21 18.97
C ILE A 61 -4.47 6.45 18.22
N ARG A 62 -4.61 5.89 17.01
CA ARG A 62 -5.78 6.04 16.13
C ARG A 62 -6.31 7.48 15.93
N CYS A 63 -5.41 8.47 15.90
CA CYS A 63 -5.77 9.87 15.63
C CYS A 63 -6.21 10.15 14.18
N TYR A 64 -6.05 9.19 13.27
CA TYR A 64 -6.39 9.27 11.84
C TYR A 64 -5.72 10.39 11.03
N ALA A 65 -4.69 11.07 11.55
CA ALA A 65 -3.93 12.07 10.78
C ALA A 65 -3.41 11.52 9.44
N CYS A 66 -2.97 10.25 9.44
CA CYS A 66 -2.51 9.57 8.25
C CYS A 66 -3.59 9.25 7.21
N ARG A 67 -4.85 9.15 7.62
CA ARG A 67 -6.01 9.05 6.72
C ARG A 67 -6.26 10.41 6.08
N GLN A 68 -6.29 11.48 6.88
CA GLN A 68 -6.57 12.84 6.41
C GLN A 68 -5.49 13.35 5.44
N ALA A 69 -4.23 12.97 5.65
CA ALA A 69 -3.13 13.36 4.78
C ALA A 69 -3.03 12.54 3.48
N CYS A 70 -3.80 11.45 3.33
CA CYS A 70 -3.62 10.53 2.21
C CYS A 70 -4.53 10.91 1.02
N PRO A 71 -3.98 11.20 -0.17
CA PRO A 71 -4.79 11.50 -1.35
C PRO A 71 -5.62 10.32 -1.85
N GLY A 72 -5.25 9.08 -1.48
CA GLY A 72 -6.02 7.87 -1.80
C GLY A 72 -7.22 7.62 -0.88
N CYS A 73 -7.34 8.35 0.23
CA CYS A 73 -8.43 8.19 1.21
C CYS A 73 -9.58 9.18 0.95
N TYR A 74 -10.24 9.07 -0.19
CA TYR A 74 -11.31 10.00 -0.63
C TYR A 74 -12.74 9.45 -0.53
N CYS A 75 -12.93 8.27 0.08
CA CYS A 75 -14.27 7.67 0.20
C CYS A 75 -15.24 8.65 0.88
N LYS A 76 -16.49 8.73 0.39
CA LYS A 76 -17.54 9.58 0.99
C LYS A 76 -17.78 9.24 2.46
N GLU A 77 -17.67 7.95 2.80
CA GLU A 77 -17.81 7.43 4.15
C GLU A 77 -16.69 6.40 4.38
N CYS A 78 -16.01 6.47 5.53
CA CYS A 78 -14.95 5.54 5.86
C CYS A 78 -15.46 4.42 6.77
N PHE A 79 -14.89 3.21 6.64
CA PHE A 79 -15.21 2.08 7.51
C PHE A 79 -14.98 2.38 9.00
N VAL A 80 -14.08 3.32 9.32
CA VAL A 80 -13.83 3.76 10.70
C VAL A 80 -14.94 4.63 11.28
N ASP A 81 -15.74 5.29 10.42
CA ASP A 81 -16.82 6.20 10.82
C ASP A 81 -18.19 5.50 10.81
N ARG A 82 -18.27 4.29 10.24
CA ARG A 82 -19.51 3.52 10.13
C ARG A 82 -19.97 2.99 11.49
N SER A 83 -21.17 3.38 11.90
CA SER A 83 -21.82 2.89 13.12
C SER A 83 -22.69 1.65 12.90
N ALA A 84 -23.15 1.39 11.66
CA ALA A 84 -24.05 0.26 11.34
C ALA A 84 -23.78 -0.33 9.93
N PRO A 85 -23.36 -1.60 9.82
CA PRO A 85 -22.77 -2.41 10.90
C PRO A 85 -21.43 -1.81 11.35
N ARG A 86 -21.14 -1.87 12.65
CA ARG A 86 -19.85 -1.44 13.21
C ARG A 86 -18.82 -2.54 13.07
N TRP A 87 -17.88 -2.37 12.13
CA TRP A 87 -16.83 -3.35 11.85
C TRP A 87 -15.64 -3.29 12.79
N ILE A 88 -15.34 -2.10 13.33
CA ILE A 88 -14.19 -1.87 14.20
C ILE A 88 -14.62 -1.02 15.40
N GLY A 89 -14.05 -1.28 16.59
CA GLY A 89 -14.25 -0.44 17.76
C GLY A 89 -13.63 0.96 17.59
N GLY A 90 -14.05 1.90 18.44
CA GLY A 90 -13.53 3.29 18.42
C GLY A 90 -12.29 3.53 19.28
N SER A 91 -11.92 2.55 20.12
CA SER A 91 -10.77 2.56 21.03
C SER A 91 -9.46 2.23 20.30
N ASP A 92 -8.33 2.39 20.97
CA ASP A 92 -7.00 2.00 20.52
C ASP A 92 -6.63 0.54 20.85
N ASP A 93 -7.62 -0.30 21.17
CA ASP A 93 -7.43 -1.73 21.41
C ASP A 93 -6.62 -2.39 20.28
N GLU A 94 -5.71 -3.29 20.66
CA GLU A 94 -4.71 -3.88 19.74
C GLU A 94 -5.37 -4.45 18.48
N THR A 95 -6.44 -5.23 18.65
CA THR A 95 -7.19 -5.85 17.55
C THR A 95 -7.77 -4.81 16.59
N ASP A 96 -8.42 -3.77 17.11
CA ASP A 96 -9.03 -2.76 16.24
C ASP A 96 -7.97 -1.91 15.52
N THR A 97 -6.87 -1.61 16.20
CA THR A 97 -5.72 -0.93 15.61
C THR A 97 -5.12 -1.76 14.47
N MET A 98 -4.86 -3.05 14.69
CA MET A 98 -4.39 -3.96 13.63
C MET A 98 -5.35 -4.00 12.44
N VAL A 99 -6.66 -4.16 12.71
CA VAL A 99 -7.70 -4.20 11.67
C VAL A 99 -7.75 -2.90 10.88
N PHE A 100 -7.61 -1.73 11.53
CA PHE A 100 -7.50 -0.44 10.84
C PHE A 100 -6.33 -0.41 9.85
N HIS A 101 -5.14 -0.85 10.27
CA HIS A 101 -3.95 -0.86 9.42
C HIS A 101 -4.09 -1.82 8.23
N LEU A 102 -4.62 -3.03 8.47
CA LEU A 102 -4.86 -4.03 7.43
C LEU A 102 -5.92 -3.58 6.41
N MET A 103 -7.11 -3.17 6.87
CA MET A 103 -8.16 -2.68 5.97
C MET A 103 -7.73 -1.44 5.19
N ARG A 104 -7.04 -0.50 5.84
CA ARG A 104 -6.53 0.68 5.13
C ARG A 104 -5.52 0.31 4.05
N ALA A 105 -4.60 -0.62 4.33
CA ALA A 105 -3.64 -1.11 3.34
C ALA A 105 -4.37 -1.76 2.16
N MET A 106 -5.35 -2.63 2.42
CA MET A 106 -6.15 -3.28 1.37
C MET A 106 -6.97 -2.29 0.53
N HIS A 107 -7.57 -1.26 1.13
CA HIS A 107 -8.26 -0.20 0.38
C HIS A 107 -7.32 0.62 -0.53
N LEU A 108 -6.02 0.63 -0.23
CA LEU A 108 -4.98 1.32 -0.99
C LEU A 108 -4.19 0.38 -1.92
N ALA A 109 -4.43 -0.92 -1.88
CA ALA A 109 -3.78 -1.89 -2.77
C ALA A 109 -4.03 -1.49 -4.24
N GLY A 110 -2.96 -1.43 -5.03
CA GLY A 110 -3.01 -0.96 -6.42
C GLY A 110 -3.32 0.53 -6.62
N ARG A 111 -3.47 1.32 -5.55
CA ARG A 111 -3.81 2.76 -5.58
C ARG A 111 -2.80 3.66 -4.85
N CYS A 112 -2.05 3.11 -3.90
CA CYS A 112 -0.99 3.83 -3.20
C CYS A 112 0.12 4.19 -4.20
N VAL A 113 0.46 5.47 -4.31
CA VAL A 113 1.58 5.97 -5.16
C VAL A 113 2.88 6.16 -4.36
N ASP A 114 2.91 5.66 -3.12
CA ASP A 114 4.05 5.78 -2.20
C ASP A 114 4.63 7.22 -2.14
N CYS A 115 3.75 8.19 -1.82
CA CYS A 115 4.13 9.60 -1.65
C CYS A 115 4.64 9.95 -0.24
N GLY A 116 4.61 9.00 0.70
CA GLY A 116 5.04 9.19 2.09
C GLY A 116 4.18 10.14 2.95
N ALA A 117 3.09 10.72 2.44
CA ALA A 117 2.29 11.71 3.17
C ALA A 117 1.74 11.18 4.51
N CYS A 118 1.27 9.93 4.50
CA CYS A 118 0.74 9.29 5.70
C CYS A 118 1.81 9.08 6.79
N VAL A 119 3.03 8.73 6.37
CA VAL A 119 4.17 8.50 7.26
C VAL A 119 4.67 9.82 7.85
N ARG A 120 4.69 10.90 7.07
CA ARG A 120 5.05 12.26 7.54
C ARG A 120 4.01 12.83 8.51
N ALA A 121 2.73 12.52 8.30
CA ALA A 121 1.64 13.03 9.13
C ALA A 121 1.49 12.30 10.48
N CYS A 122 2.13 11.14 10.68
CA CYS A 122 1.95 10.35 11.89
C CYS A 122 2.73 10.95 13.08
N PRO A 123 2.06 11.43 14.15
CA PRO A 123 2.75 12.00 15.31
C PRO A 123 3.50 10.95 16.14
N MET A 124 3.12 9.66 16.00
CA MET A 124 3.72 8.55 16.74
C MET A 124 4.83 7.83 15.96
N GLY A 125 5.14 8.30 14.75
CA GLY A 125 6.18 7.68 13.91
C GLY A 125 5.86 6.25 13.47
N VAL A 126 4.58 5.91 13.26
CA VAL A 126 4.18 4.64 12.64
C VAL A 126 4.56 4.65 11.16
N ASP A 127 5.24 3.59 10.73
CA ASP A 127 5.52 3.30 9.33
C ASP A 127 4.30 2.66 8.66
N LEU A 128 3.52 3.53 8.02
CA LEU A 128 2.36 3.16 7.23
C LEU A 128 2.72 2.77 5.79
N GLY A 129 3.98 2.93 5.40
CA GLY A 129 4.47 2.69 4.05
C GLY A 129 4.68 1.21 3.79
N LEU A 130 5.33 0.50 4.74
CA LEU A 130 5.80 -0.89 4.54
C LEU A 130 4.71 -1.85 4.00
N LEU A 131 3.52 -1.89 4.63
CA LEU A 131 2.41 -2.74 4.16
C LEU A 131 1.93 -2.35 2.75
N ASN A 132 1.84 -1.05 2.46
CA ASN A 132 1.43 -0.59 1.13
C ASN A 132 2.50 -0.89 0.08
N ARG A 133 3.78 -0.78 0.44
CA ARG A 133 4.91 -1.12 -0.43
C ARG A 133 4.97 -2.62 -0.71
N LYS A 134 4.63 -3.46 0.26
CA LYS A 134 4.41 -4.90 0.03
C LYS A 134 3.30 -5.15 -1.00
N LEU A 135 2.15 -4.49 -0.86
CA LEU A 135 1.03 -4.63 -1.81
C LEU A 135 1.38 -4.05 -3.20
N GLN A 136 2.21 -3.01 -3.27
CA GLN A 136 2.74 -2.50 -4.54
C GLN A 136 3.70 -3.51 -5.19
N LYS A 137 4.59 -4.13 -4.42
CA LYS A 137 5.46 -5.20 -4.92
C LYS A 137 4.64 -6.34 -5.52
N ASP A 138 3.57 -6.74 -4.84
CA ASP A 138 2.69 -7.80 -5.35
C ASP A 138 1.98 -7.37 -6.64
N GLY A 139 1.48 -6.13 -6.70
CA GLY A 139 0.91 -5.56 -7.92
C GLY A 139 1.91 -5.54 -9.09
N TRP A 140 3.17 -5.20 -8.82
CA TRP A 140 4.24 -5.19 -9.82
C TRP A 140 4.61 -6.59 -10.30
N VAL A 141 4.87 -7.51 -9.37
CA VAL A 141 5.37 -8.85 -9.69
C VAL A 141 4.30 -9.72 -10.35
N LEU A 142 3.05 -9.61 -9.89
CA LEU A 142 1.95 -10.47 -10.37
C LEU A 142 1.25 -9.89 -11.60
N PHE A 143 1.13 -8.57 -11.69
CA PHE A 143 0.25 -7.91 -12.67
C PHE A 143 0.93 -6.79 -13.47
N HIS A 144 2.24 -6.57 -13.26
CA HIS A 144 2.98 -5.46 -13.87
C HIS A 144 2.32 -4.10 -13.66
N HIS A 145 1.63 -3.94 -12.53
CA HIS A 145 0.85 -2.75 -12.21
C HIS A 145 1.63 -1.78 -11.34
N ILE A 146 1.65 -0.50 -11.73
CA ILE A 146 2.13 0.61 -10.91
C ILE A 146 1.05 1.67 -10.80
N ALA A 147 0.68 2.01 -9.56
CA ALA A 147 -0.29 3.04 -9.28
C ALA A 147 0.23 4.44 -9.64
N GLY A 148 -0.61 5.23 -10.32
CA GLY A 148 -0.40 6.66 -10.54
C GLY A 148 0.67 7.01 -11.58
N PHE A 149 1.23 6.03 -12.28
CA PHE A 149 2.20 6.27 -13.35
C PHE A 149 1.49 6.64 -14.67
N GLU A 150 0.38 5.96 -14.97
CA GLU A 150 -0.40 6.22 -16.17
C GLU A 150 -1.67 7.01 -15.88
N ARG A 151 -1.92 8.07 -16.65
CA ARG A 151 -3.12 8.90 -16.48
C ARG A 151 -4.40 8.15 -16.85
N GLU A 152 -4.35 7.36 -17.91
CA GLU A 152 -5.48 6.58 -18.44
C GLU A 152 -5.36 5.09 -18.09
N GLY A 153 -4.38 4.72 -17.25
CA GLY A 153 -4.16 3.35 -16.81
C GLY A 153 -5.35 2.81 -16.04
N LYS A 154 -5.70 1.55 -16.32
CA LYS A 154 -6.80 0.86 -15.64
C LYS A 154 -6.39 0.45 -14.22
N PRO A 155 -7.31 0.47 -13.24
CA PRO A 155 -7.00 0.07 -11.87
C PRO A 155 -6.74 -1.44 -11.79
N LEU A 156 -5.83 -1.83 -10.88
CA LEU A 156 -5.43 -3.22 -10.66
C LEU A 156 -6.62 -4.18 -10.51
N PHE A 157 -7.53 -3.91 -9.56
CA PHE A 157 -8.69 -4.76 -9.29
C PHE A 157 -9.92 -4.48 -10.17
N GLY A 158 -9.79 -3.60 -11.18
CA GLY A 158 -10.84 -3.33 -12.15
C GLY A 158 -10.51 -3.84 -13.55
N THR A 159 -9.42 -4.59 -13.69
CA THR A 159 -8.92 -5.12 -14.95
C THR A 159 -8.78 -6.63 -14.82
N PHE A 160 -9.05 -7.33 -15.91
CA PHE A 160 -8.82 -8.77 -16.04
C PHE A 160 -8.07 -8.99 -17.35
N LEU A 161 -6.99 -9.78 -17.30
CA LEU A 161 -6.27 -10.22 -18.48
C LEU A 161 -6.35 -11.75 -18.63
N PRO A 162 -6.51 -12.26 -19.86
CA PRO A 162 -6.49 -13.70 -20.11
C PRO A 162 -5.20 -14.40 -19.66
N ASP A 163 -4.08 -13.67 -19.62
CA ASP A 163 -2.75 -14.12 -19.22
C ASP A 163 -2.37 -13.75 -17.78
N ASP A 164 -3.31 -13.23 -16.97
CA ASP A 164 -3.07 -13.03 -15.54
C ASP A 164 -2.64 -14.35 -14.85
N PRO A 165 -1.82 -14.30 -13.78
CA PRO A 165 -1.49 -15.49 -13.02
C PRO A 165 -2.78 -16.14 -12.48
N ASN A 166 -3.01 -17.41 -12.82
CA ASN A 166 -4.20 -18.15 -12.40
C ASN A 166 -3.86 -19.44 -11.64
N ASP A 167 -2.60 -19.62 -11.22
CA ASP A 167 -2.11 -20.83 -10.55
C ASP A 167 -2.85 -21.16 -9.22
N PHE A 168 -3.63 -20.20 -8.70
CA PHE A 168 -4.46 -20.34 -7.50
C PHE A 168 -5.91 -20.75 -7.77
N ILE A 169 -6.38 -20.71 -9.03
CA ILE A 169 -7.72 -21.15 -9.44
C ILE A 169 -7.60 -22.60 -9.94
N LEU A 170 -7.86 -23.54 -9.03
CA LEU A 170 -7.93 -24.98 -9.32
C LEU A 170 -9.22 -25.38 -10.03
#